data_AF-A0A7W1W8X5-F1
#
_entry.id   AF-A0A7W1W8X5-F1
#
_cell.length_a   1.000
_cell.length_b   1.000
_cell.length_c   1.000
_cell.angle_alpha   90.00
_cell.angle_beta   90.00
_cell.angle_gamma   90.00
#
_symmetry.space_group_name_H-M   'P 1'
#
loop_
_entity.id
_entity.type
_entity.pdbx_description
1 polymer ?
#
loop_
_entity_poly.entity_id
_entity_poly.type
_entity_poly.pdbx_seq_one_letter_code
_entity_poly.pdbx_strand_id
1 'polypeptide(L)' 'MFIESQFRETDEEKIVEFIQSNPFAALVSYDGGKPIATHIPLEIAGSGNGQFVLEGHVARANPQWKTLV' A
#
# COMPACT_ATOMS: atom_id res chain seq x y z
N MET A 1 -4.07 -1.93 -10.25
CA MET A 1 -4.08 -3.31 -10.79
C MET A 1 -5.51 -3.77 -10.93
N PHE A 2 -5.83 -4.53 -11.97
CA PHE A 2 -7.15 -5.09 -12.17
C PHE A 2 -7.31 -6.37 -11.34
N ILE A 3 -8.47 -6.53 -10.68
CA ILE A 3 -8.87 -7.72 -9.92
C ILE A 3 -10.26 -8.09 -10.40
N GLU A 4 -10.42 -9.30 -10.93
CA GLU A 4 -11.72 -9.84 -11.34
C GLU A 4 -12.70 -9.88 -10.16
N SER A 5 -13.98 -9.70 -10.44
CA SER A 5 -15.02 -9.57 -9.40
C SER A 5 -15.07 -10.78 -8.45
N GLN A 6 -14.89 -11.98 -8.98
CA GLN A 6 -14.89 -13.23 -8.21
C GLN A 6 -13.71 -13.37 -7.22
N PHE A 7 -12.64 -12.59 -7.40
CA PHE A 7 -11.45 -12.61 -6.53
C PHE A 7 -11.34 -11.37 -5.63
N ARG A 8 -12.31 -10.44 -5.71
CA ARG A 8 -12.31 -9.24 -4.89
C ARG A 8 -12.84 -9.57 -3.50
N GLU A 9 -11.98 -9.44 -2.49
CA GLU A 9 -12.43 -9.36 -1.10
C GLU A 9 -12.95 -7.94 -0.82
N THR A 10 -14.10 -7.86 -0.16
CA THR A 10 -14.78 -6.60 0.20
C THR A 10 -15.07 -6.49 1.69
N ASP A 11 -14.84 -7.57 2.45
CA ASP A 11 -14.95 -7.60 3.89
C ASP A 11 -13.78 -6.83 4.51
N GLU A 12 -14.07 -5.64 5.06
CA GLU A 12 -13.06 -4.75 5.65
C GLU A 12 -12.32 -5.40 6.81
N GLU A 13 -12.99 -6.19 7.65
CA GLU A 13 -12.36 -6.82 8.82
C GLU A 13 -11.30 -7.83 8.37
N LYS A 14 -11.62 -8.65 7.35
CA LYS A 14 -10.65 -9.60 6.76
C LYS A 14 -9.47 -8.89 6.10
N ILE A 15 -9.73 -7.78 5.41
CA ILE A 15 -8.66 -7.00 4.77
C ILE A 15 -7.71 -6.44 5.85
N VAL A 16 -8.26 -5.88 6.93
CA VAL A 16 -7.48 -5.35 8.05
C VAL A 16 -6.67 -6.45 8.73
N GLU A 17 -7.29 -7.58 9.06
CA GLU A 17 -6.63 -8.72 9.68
C GLU A 17 -5.48 -9.26 8.80
N PHE A 18 -5.71 -9.32 7.48
CA PHE A 18 -4.69 -9.74 6.52
C PHE A 18 -3.49 -8.80 6.51
N ILE A 19 -3.72 -7.48 6.46
CA ILE A 19 -2.64 -6.48 6.47
C ILE A 19 -1.87 -6.52 7.80
N GLN A 20 -2.57 -6.62 8.93
CA GLN A 20 -1.93 -6.70 10.26
C GLN A 20 -1.09 -7.97 10.42
N SER A 21 -1.56 -9.10 9.86
CA SER A 21 -0.82 -10.36 9.87
C SER A 21 0.37 -10.37 8.89
N ASN A 22 0.36 -9.48 7.88
CA ASN A 22 1.37 -9.40 6.83
C ASN A 22 1.77 -7.93 6.58
N PRO A 23 2.54 -7.29 7.49
CA PRO A 23 2.86 -5.86 7.43
C PRO A 23 3.97 -5.55 6.40
N PHE A 24 3.77 -6.02 5.17
CA PHE A 24 4.71 -5.91 4.07
C PHE A 24 3.95 -5.81 2.75
N ALA A 25 4.26 -4.79 1.95
CA ALA A 25 3.54 -4.50 0.72
C ALA A 25 4.50 -4.11 -0.41
N ALA A 26 4.01 -4.20 -1.65
CA ALA A 26 4.64 -3.56 -2.79
C ALA A 26 4.03 -2.17 -2.98
N LEU A 27 4.79 -1.11 -2.68
CA LEU A 27 4.42 0.26 -3.00
C LEU A 27 4.67 0.50 -4.49
N VAL A 28 3.60 0.75 -5.24
CA VAL A 28 3.65 1.00 -6.68
C VAL A 28 3.31 2.45 -7.00
N SER A 29 4.17 3.11 -7.77
CA SER A 29 3.96 4.48 -8.24
C SER A 29 4.47 4.63 -9.68
N TYR A 30 4.28 5.80 -10.30
CA TYR A 30 4.66 6.07 -11.69
C TYR A 30 5.57 7.28 -11.76
N ASP A 31 6.71 7.15 -12.45
CA ASP A 31 7.71 8.24 -12.55
C ASP A 31 7.49 9.16 -13.76
N GLY A 32 6.43 8.95 -14.54
CA GLY A 32 6.17 9.66 -15.80
C GLY A 32 6.54 8.88 -17.04
N GLY A 33 7.36 7.81 -16.93
CA GLY A 33 7.72 6.92 -18.04
C GLY A 33 7.46 5.43 -17.77
N LYS A 34 7.59 4.97 -16.52
CA LYS A 34 7.38 3.57 -16.14
C LYS A 34 6.88 3.42 -14.69
N PRO A 35 6.20 2.31 -14.36
CA PRO A 35 5.90 1.99 -12.97
C PRO A 35 7.18 1.66 -12.21
N ILE A 36 7.23 2.09 -10.95
CA ILE A 36 8.22 1.70 -9.95
C ILE A 36 7.49 0.90 -8.87
N ALA A 37 8.05 -0.25 -8.49
CA ALA A 37 7.52 -1.08 -7.42
C ALA A 37 8.64 -1.39 -6.42
N THR A 38 8.47 -0.98 -5.16
CA THR A 38 9.39 -1.30 -4.06
C THR A 38 8.64 -2.07 -2.99
N HIS A 39 9.22 -3.17 -2.55
CA HIS A 39 8.74 -3.89 -1.38
C HIS A 39 9.16 -3.16 -0.11
N ILE A 40 8.18 -2.80 0.74
CA ILE A 40 8.42 -2.06 1.98
C ILE A 40 7.57 -2.62 3.12
N PRO A 41 8.05 -2.54 4.38
CA PRO A 41 7.18 -2.63 5.54
C PRO A 41 6.09 -1.56 5.46
N LEU A 42 4.84 -1.98 5.64
CA LEU A 42 3.67 -1.11 5.60
C LEU A 42 2.65 -1.65 6.60
N GLU A 43 2.22 -0.82 7.54
CA GLU A 43 1.34 -1.22 8.64
C GLU A 43 0.10 -0.31 8.73
N ILE A 44 -0.95 -0.81 9.38
CA ILE A 44 -2.14 0.01 9.69
C ILE A 44 -1.84 0.81 10.96
N ALA A 45 -1.71 2.13 10.83
CA ALA A 45 -1.50 3.04 11.95
C ALA A 45 -2.80 3.41 12.68
N GLY A 46 -3.95 3.22 12.02
CA GLY A 46 -5.26 3.44 12.63
C GLY A 46 -6.38 3.57 11.60
N SER A 47 -7.58 3.84 12.11
CA SER A 47 -8.75 4.21 11.31
C SER A 47 -9.21 5.60 11.74
N GLY A 48 -9.25 6.53 10.78
CA GLY A 48 -9.68 7.91 11.00
C GLY A 48 -10.67 8.33 9.92
N ASN A 49 -11.79 8.94 10.31
CA ASN A 49 -12.82 9.43 9.38
C ASN A 49 -13.37 8.36 8.40
N GLY A 50 -13.44 7.10 8.84
CA GLY A 50 -13.90 6.00 7.99
C GLY A 50 -12.88 5.54 6.94
N GLN A 51 -11.60 5.91 7.10
CA GLN A 51 -10.51 5.48 6.23
C GLN A 51 -9.38 4.88 7.04
N PHE A 52 -8.79 3.81 6.51
CA PHE A 52 -7.57 3.23 7.07
C PHE A 52 -6.37 4.09 6.71
N VAL A 53 -5.51 4.34 7.70
CA VAL A 53 -4.22 5.00 7.51
C VAL A 53 -3.14 3.93 7.49
N LEU A 54 -2.40 3.88 6.37
CA LEU A 54 -1.22 3.03 6.22
C LEU A 54 0.04 3.85 6.44
N GLU A 55 0.97 3.32 7.22
CA GLU A 55 2.24 3.97 7.54
C GLU A 55 3.41 3.09 7.12
N GLY A 56 4.44 3.74 6.57
CA GLY A 56 5.64 3.11 6.07
C GLY A 56 6.67 4.17 5.70
N HIS A 57 7.89 3.74 5.39
CA HIS A 57 9.02 4.65 5.19
C HIS A 57 9.71 4.41 3.85
N VAL A 58 10.00 5.50 3.13
CA VAL A 58 10.83 5.50 1.92
C VAL A 58 11.98 6.48 2.11
N ALA A 59 13.21 6.00 1.98
CA ALA A 59 14.39 6.86 2.11
C ALA A 59 14.43 7.91 1.00
N ARG A 60 14.89 9.13 1.31
CA ARG A 60 15.13 10.20 0.29
C ARG A 60 16.17 9.81 -0.77
N ALA A 61 16.98 8.79 -0.53
CA ALA A 61 17.88 8.26 -1.55
C ALA A 61 17.17 7.36 -2.57
N ASN A 62 16.03 6.75 -2.22
CA ASN A 62 15.25 5.90 -3.11
C ASN A 62 14.47 6.79 -4.11
N PRO A 63 14.77 6.77 -5.43
CA PRO A 63 14.13 7.67 -6.39
C PRO A 63 12.60 7.67 -6.36
N GLN A 64 11.97 6.57 -5.90
CA GLN A 64 10.53 6.45 -5.75
C GLN A 64 9.92 7.53 -4.85
N TRP A 65 10.64 8.07 -3.85
CA TRP A 65 10.07 9.12 -2.98
C TRP A 65 9.56 10.34 -3.77
N LYS A 66 10.19 10.65 -4.91
CA LYS A 66 9.82 11.79 -5.78
C LYS A 66 8.52 11.57 -6.54
N THR A 67 8.01 10.34 -6.56
CA THR A 67 6.78 9.96 -7.27
C THR A 67 5.55 9.92 -6.34
N LEU A 68 5.76 10.17 -5.05
CA LEU A 68 4.72 10.14 -4.01
C LEU A 68 4.22 11.55 -3.62
N VAL A 69 4.78 12.59 -4.25
CA VAL A 69 4.54 14.02 -3.94
C VAL A 69 3.66 14.65 -5.01
#